data_AF-A0A919QX68-F1
#
_entry.id   AF-A0A919QX68-F1
#
_cell.length_a   1.000
_cell.length_b   1.000
_cell.length_c   1.000
_cell.angle_alpha   90.00
_cell.angle_beta   90.00
_cell.angle_gamma   90.00
#
_symmetry.space_group_name_H-M   'P 1'
#
loop_
_entity.id
_entity.type
_entity.pdbx_description
1 polymer ?
#
loop_
_entity_poly.entity_id
_entity_poly.type
_entity_poly.pdbx_seq_one_letter_code
_entity_poly.pdbx_strand_id
1 'polypeptide(L)'
;MLSPLPSRARMTAAAALTAFGVWCTAHPAMAEPRPQPPAASDVSAAYQVAACDPKGTTSTDASLATQLNGTLKAKMRGYMSAYRVSCARMVIKAAHDRGLDTRAAVIAVATIIVETSIQNISEMVDHDSLGLFQQRASWGTAAQRLNPTWATNAFLDKMIRVYPNNSWKTAPIGEVCQAVQVSAFPDRYQEQAADAQIIVNAILPYVSAPKGTASVYGVTSDGRLTYTAIDTATGKRTHGAVTSTTTLGFTPKAMATLNFNTILITEDGPDGKLYRIDVITNNTSLTYNPPVQIATGWTHDLLTYDGNTHLFGIAAGTLRRYNITTTKPTAATISTGTLIGTGFTLKTLTATASNWLLGTTETGLLISYRIDGTPYTRHQLRDSTWQVFDHLLSPGGGVYYGHRPEGSLHRYLDADPYDGNADDLTAQTPVDTTGWTQTLLSAQPATVS
;
A
#
# COMPACT_ATOMS: atom_id res chain seq x y z
N MET A 1 14.62 -12.25 -100.92
CA MET A 1 14.89 -13.18 -102.05
C MET A 1 15.74 -14.32 -101.51
N LEU A 2 15.32 -15.56 -101.81
CA LEU A 2 16.14 -16.77 -101.90
C LEU A 2 16.71 -17.40 -100.61
N SER A 3 16.11 -18.52 -100.21
CA SER A 3 16.78 -19.77 -99.79
C SER A 3 17.81 -20.24 -100.86
N PRO A 4 18.62 -21.32 -100.72
CA PRO A 4 18.84 -22.27 -99.62
C PRO A 4 20.33 -22.66 -99.35
N LEU A 5 20.52 -23.55 -98.38
CA LEU A 5 21.64 -24.45 -98.03
C LEU A 5 22.48 -25.01 -99.23
N PRO A 6 23.75 -25.44 -99.03
CA PRO A 6 23.98 -26.85 -98.66
C PRO A 6 25.21 -27.17 -97.77
N SER A 7 25.16 -28.42 -97.33
CA SER A 7 26.00 -29.22 -96.43
C SER A 7 27.39 -29.60 -96.95
N ARG A 8 28.27 -30.00 -96.02
CA ARG A 8 29.27 -31.10 -96.12
C ARG A 8 29.75 -31.43 -94.68
N ALA A 9 29.35 -32.58 -94.14
CA ALA A 9 30.08 -33.86 -94.07
C ALA A 9 31.17 -33.88 -92.97
N ARG A 10 30.83 -34.42 -91.79
CA ARG A 10 31.13 -35.79 -91.28
C ARG A 10 32.57 -35.97 -90.77
N MET A 11 32.71 -36.08 -89.45
CA MET A 11 33.37 -37.23 -88.83
C MET A 11 32.93 -37.39 -87.37
N THR A 12 32.45 -38.59 -87.08
CA THR A 12 31.90 -39.10 -85.83
C THR A 12 33.02 -39.50 -84.87
N ALA A 13 32.96 -39.02 -83.62
CA ALA A 13 33.61 -39.66 -82.48
C ALA A 13 32.58 -39.79 -81.35
N ALA A 14 32.34 -41.03 -80.94
CA ALA A 14 31.39 -41.40 -79.91
C ALA A 14 31.89 -40.96 -78.52
N ALA A 15 31.06 -40.20 -77.80
CA ALA A 15 31.23 -39.96 -76.37
C ALA A 15 29.89 -40.27 -75.70
N ALA A 16 29.90 -41.28 -74.84
CA ALA A 16 28.73 -41.76 -74.11
C ALA A 16 28.20 -40.69 -73.15
N LEU A 17 26.93 -40.34 -73.27
CA LEU A 17 26.18 -39.60 -72.26
C LEU A 17 25.77 -40.57 -71.14
N THR A 18 26.35 -40.41 -69.95
CA THR A 18 25.67 -40.76 -68.70
C THR A 18 25.31 -39.47 -68.00
N ALA A 19 24.02 -39.12 -68.06
CA ALA A 19 23.45 -38.04 -67.26
C ALA A 19 23.48 -38.46 -65.79
N PHE A 20 24.44 -37.96 -65.02
CA PHE A 20 24.31 -37.93 -63.56
C PHE A 20 23.26 -36.89 -63.20
N GLY A 21 22.06 -37.35 -62.89
CA GLY A 21 21.10 -36.56 -62.16
C GLY A 21 21.71 -36.19 -60.80
N VAL A 22 22.05 -34.92 -60.61
CA VAL A 22 22.32 -34.39 -59.27
C VAL A 22 20.99 -34.38 -58.54
N TRP A 23 20.71 -35.45 -57.80
CA TRP A 23 19.80 -35.38 -56.68
C TRP A 23 20.52 -34.58 -55.60
N CYS A 24 20.23 -33.28 -55.51
CA CYS A 24 20.37 -32.59 -54.24
C CYS A 24 19.39 -33.27 -53.27
N THR A 25 19.89 -34.20 -52.47
CA THR A 25 19.25 -34.50 -51.20
C THR A 25 19.41 -33.25 -50.34
N ALA A 26 18.47 -32.32 -50.49
CA ALA A 26 18.20 -31.35 -49.44
C ALA A 26 17.85 -32.19 -48.21
N HIS A 27 18.85 -32.41 -47.36
CA HIS A 27 18.61 -32.88 -46.02
C HIS A 27 17.65 -31.84 -45.43
N PRO A 28 16.51 -32.24 -44.82
CA PRO A 28 15.78 -31.29 -44.01
C PRO A 28 16.81 -30.72 -43.03
N ALA A 29 16.97 -29.39 -43.05
CA ALA A 29 17.70 -28.72 -42.00
C ALA A 29 17.02 -29.18 -40.71
N MET A 30 17.69 -30.07 -39.97
CA MET A 30 17.31 -30.37 -38.60
C MET A 30 17.28 -29.00 -37.94
N ALA A 31 16.10 -28.56 -37.52
CA ALA A 31 15.99 -27.39 -36.67
C ALA A 31 17.04 -27.56 -35.57
N GLU A 32 17.91 -26.57 -35.39
CA GLU A 32 18.82 -26.56 -34.26
C GLU A 32 17.99 -26.88 -33.00
N PRO A 33 18.47 -27.79 -32.12
CA PRO A 33 17.82 -28.02 -30.85
C PRO A 33 17.56 -26.66 -30.21
N ARG A 34 16.32 -26.40 -29.74
CA ARG A 34 16.03 -25.17 -28.99
C ARG A 34 17.13 -25.01 -27.93
N PRO A 35 17.66 -23.80 -27.72
CA PRO A 35 18.64 -23.55 -26.66
C PRO A 35 18.15 -24.21 -25.38
N GLN A 36 19.03 -25.00 -24.74
CA GLN A 36 18.74 -25.59 -23.45
C GLN A 36 18.31 -24.46 -22.50
N PRO A 37 17.27 -24.67 -21.65
CA PRO A 37 16.79 -23.60 -20.79
C PRO A 37 17.97 -23.02 -19.99
N PRO A 38 18.06 -21.68 -19.82
CA PRO A 38 18.97 -21.14 -18.84
C PRO A 38 18.63 -21.79 -17.50
N ALA A 39 19.65 -22.15 -16.72
CA ALA A 39 19.51 -22.91 -15.48
C ALA A 39 18.43 -22.30 -14.54
N ALA A 40 18.15 -21.00 -14.65
CA ALA A 40 17.13 -20.25 -13.93
C ALA A 40 15.68 -20.78 -14.08
N SER A 41 15.40 -21.66 -15.06
CA SER A 41 14.08 -22.30 -15.19
C SER A 41 13.83 -23.44 -14.21
N ASP A 42 14.89 -24.05 -13.65
CA ASP A 42 14.76 -25.12 -12.67
C ASP A 42 14.59 -24.56 -11.26
N VAL A 43 13.44 -24.85 -10.64
CA VAL A 43 13.11 -24.41 -9.27
C VAL A 43 14.00 -25.06 -8.20
N SER A 44 14.61 -26.20 -8.53
CA SER A 44 15.50 -26.97 -7.65
C SER A 44 16.99 -26.67 -7.84
N ALA A 45 17.35 -25.86 -8.84
CA ALA A 45 18.73 -25.47 -9.07
C ALA A 45 19.32 -24.74 -7.84
N ALA A 46 20.51 -25.19 -7.43
CA ALA A 46 21.24 -24.64 -6.30
C ALA A 46 22.13 -23.48 -6.77
N TYR A 47 21.74 -22.26 -6.43
CA TYR A 47 22.52 -21.05 -6.69
C TYR A 47 23.18 -20.51 -5.44
N GLN A 48 24.28 -19.78 -5.62
CA GLN A 48 24.68 -18.78 -4.64
C GLN A 48 23.64 -17.67 -4.60
N VAL A 49 23.15 -17.35 -3.40
CA VAL A 49 22.10 -16.35 -3.20
C VAL A 49 22.51 -15.29 -2.19
N ALA A 50 22.09 -14.06 -2.44
CA ALA A 50 22.14 -12.97 -1.47
C ALA A 50 20.87 -12.94 -0.62
N ALA A 51 20.98 -12.38 0.59
CA ALA A 51 19.81 -12.08 1.41
C ALA A 51 18.91 -11.06 0.71
N CYS A 52 17.59 -11.26 0.79
CA CYS A 52 16.64 -10.31 0.21
C CYS A 52 16.30 -9.17 1.18
N ASP A 53 16.08 -9.52 2.45
CA ASP A 53 15.94 -8.58 3.55
C ASP A 53 17.26 -8.60 4.35
N PRO A 54 17.96 -7.48 4.54
CA PRO A 54 19.13 -7.40 5.41
C PRO A 54 18.86 -7.86 6.85
N LYS A 55 17.59 -7.82 7.30
CA LYS A 55 17.15 -8.32 8.61
C LYS A 55 16.91 -9.83 8.65
N GLY A 56 17.07 -10.52 7.52
CA GLY A 56 16.83 -11.95 7.40
C GLY A 56 15.35 -12.33 7.34
N THR A 57 15.10 -13.63 7.41
CA THR A 57 13.75 -14.22 7.39
C THR A 57 13.08 -14.13 8.76
N THR A 58 11.75 -13.99 8.77
CA THR A 58 10.93 -13.94 9.98
C THR A 58 10.14 -15.25 10.18
N SER A 59 9.55 -15.43 11.38
CA SER A 59 8.61 -16.53 11.63
C SER A 59 7.34 -16.42 10.77
N THR A 60 6.89 -15.18 10.49
CA THR A 60 5.80 -14.92 9.53
C THR A 60 6.15 -15.40 8.13
N ASP A 61 7.38 -15.17 7.66
CA ASP A 61 7.84 -15.66 6.36
C ASP A 61 7.76 -17.21 6.28
N ALA A 62 8.10 -17.90 7.38
CA ALA A 62 8.00 -19.36 7.46
C ALA A 62 6.55 -19.88 7.46
N SER A 63 5.65 -19.23 8.20
CA SER A 63 4.23 -19.56 8.22
C SER A 63 3.58 -19.36 6.85
N LEU A 64 3.87 -18.23 6.19
CA LEU A 64 3.39 -17.93 4.85
C LEU A 64 3.92 -18.91 3.80
N ALA A 65 5.18 -19.34 3.92
CA ALA A 65 5.73 -20.36 3.03
C ALA A 65 4.93 -21.67 3.11
N THR A 66 4.58 -22.09 4.33
CA THR A 66 3.77 -23.29 4.57
C THR A 66 2.38 -23.17 3.95
N GLN A 67 1.70 -22.03 4.14
CA GLN A 67 0.40 -21.74 3.54
C GLN A 67 0.45 -21.75 2.01
N LEU A 68 1.43 -21.05 1.42
CA LEU A 68 1.57 -20.91 -0.02
C LEU A 68 1.88 -22.25 -0.69
N ASN A 69 2.67 -23.11 -0.06
CA ASN A 69 2.94 -24.46 -0.59
C ASN A 69 1.68 -25.33 -0.73
N GLY A 70 0.67 -25.11 0.10
CA GLY A 70 -0.63 -25.78 -0.01
C GLY A 70 -1.58 -25.17 -1.05
N THR A 71 -1.28 -23.97 -1.57
CA THR A 71 -2.22 -23.17 -2.36
C THR A 71 -1.79 -22.97 -3.81
N LEU A 72 -0.49 -22.77 -4.04
CA LEU A 72 0.07 -22.51 -5.37
C LEU A 72 -0.07 -23.72 -6.30
N LYS A 73 -0.25 -23.46 -7.60
CA LYS A 73 -0.56 -24.49 -8.61
C LYS A 73 0.46 -24.59 -9.73
N ALA A 74 1.26 -23.56 -9.95
CA ALA A 74 2.24 -23.44 -11.02
C ALA A 74 3.67 -23.71 -10.50
N LYS A 75 4.68 -23.01 -11.06
CA LYS A 75 6.12 -23.31 -10.90
C LYS A 75 6.56 -23.40 -9.43
N MET A 76 5.97 -22.59 -8.55
CA MET A 76 6.38 -22.48 -7.14
C MET A 76 5.63 -23.42 -6.18
N ARG A 77 4.75 -24.29 -6.68
CA ARG A 77 4.01 -25.25 -5.85
C ARG A 77 4.95 -26.17 -5.08
N GLY A 78 4.89 -26.11 -3.75
CA GLY A 78 5.72 -26.93 -2.86
C GLY A 78 7.18 -26.44 -2.70
N TYR A 79 7.54 -25.32 -3.32
CA TYR A 79 8.91 -24.79 -3.31
C TYR A 79 9.06 -23.48 -2.53
N MET A 80 8.00 -22.95 -1.94
CA MET A 80 8.08 -21.77 -1.08
C MET A 80 8.84 -22.11 0.20
N SER A 81 9.77 -21.24 0.56
CA SER A 81 10.55 -21.27 1.80
C SER A 81 10.48 -19.90 2.45
N ALA A 82 10.84 -19.79 3.74
CA ALA A 82 10.92 -18.49 4.41
C ALA A 82 11.82 -17.50 3.65
N TYR A 83 12.90 -17.98 3.03
CA TYR A 83 13.76 -17.20 2.16
C TYR A 83 13.01 -16.65 0.94
N ARG A 84 12.33 -17.50 0.16
CA ARG A 84 11.56 -17.07 -1.02
C ARG A 84 10.42 -16.12 -0.65
N VAL A 85 9.77 -16.35 0.48
CA VAL A 85 8.76 -15.41 1.00
C VAL A 85 9.38 -14.07 1.36
N SER A 86 10.55 -14.03 2.02
CA SER A 86 11.25 -12.78 2.30
C SER A 86 11.62 -12.00 1.02
N CYS A 87 11.98 -12.71 -0.05
CA CYS A 87 12.28 -12.11 -1.34
C CYS A 87 11.04 -11.50 -1.99
N ALA A 88 9.94 -12.26 -2.07
CA ALA A 88 8.67 -11.75 -2.55
C ALA A 88 8.17 -10.56 -1.70
N ARG A 89 8.33 -10.64 -0.37
CA ARG A 89 7.99 -9.58 0.58
C ARG A 89 8.72 -8.27 0.28
N MET A 90 10.02 -8.31 -0.02
CA MET A 90 10.78 -7.11 -0.35
C MET A 90 10.38 -6.50 -1.70
N VAL A 91 10.02 -7.33 -2.68
CA VAL A 91 9.48 -6.87 -3.98
C VAL A 91 8.11 -6.21 -3.82
N ILE A 92 7.20 -6.86 -3.08
CA ILE A 92 5.87 -6.34 -2.77
C ILE A 92 5.98 -5.04 -1.97
N LYS A 93 6.87 -4.99 -0.98
CA LYS A 93 7.15 -3.78 -0.20
C LYS A 93 7.62 -2.63 -1.07
N ALA A 94 8.54 -2.85 -2.02
CA ALA A 94 9.01 -1.79 -2.89
C ALA A 94 7.90 -1.22 -3.79
N ALA A 95 6.99 -2.05 -4.29
CA ALA A 95 5.83 -1.60 -5.04
C ALA A 95 4.84 -0.80 -4.17
N HIS A 96 4.54 -1.32 -2.97
CA HIS A 96 3.67 -0.68 -1.99
C HIS A 96 4.23 0.67 -1.50
N ASP A 97 5.51 0.74 -1.14
CA ASP A 97 6.19 1.97 -0.69
C ASP A 97 6.15 3.09 -1.75
N ARG A 98 5.94 2.74 -3.03
CA ARG A 98 5.77 3.70 -4.14
C ARG A 98 4.32 4.18 -4.32
N GLY A 99 3.37 3.69 -3.54
CA GLY A 99 1.94 3.97 -3.72
C GLY A 99 1.40 3.50 -5.06
N LEU A 100 1.99 2.44 -5.63
CA LEU A 100 1.50 1.84 -6.86
C LEU A 100 0.38 0.83 -6.53
N ASP A 101 -0.60 0.75 -7.42
CA ASP A 101 -1.65 -0.25 -7.41
C ASP A 101 -1.09 -1.66 -7.15
N THR A 102 -1.78 -2.45 -6.33
CA THR A 102 -1.37 -3.82 -5.97
C THR A 102 -1.01 -4.68 -7.19
N ARG A 103 -1.65 -4.45 -8.34
CA ARG A 103 -1.31 -5.14 -9.59
C ARG A 103 0.16 -4.97 -10.02
N ALA A 104 0.80 -3.84 -9.70
CA ALA A 104 2.22 -3.63 -9.97
C ALA A 104 3.10 -4.64 -9.19
N ALA A 105 2.74 -4.93 -7.94
CA ALA A 105 3.40 -5.97 -7.16
C ALA A 105 3.19 -7.36 -7.78
N VAL A 106 1.99 -7.64 -8.30
CA VAL A 106 1.67 -8.91 -8.97
C VAL A 106 2.51 -9.10 -10.24
N ILE A 107 2.66 -8.06 -11.05
CA ILE A 107 3.52 -8.06 -12.25
C ILE A 107 4.98 -8.32 -11.88
N ALA A 108 5.49 -7.63 -10.85
CA ALA A 108 6.86 -7.82 -10.38
C ALA A 108 7.08 -9.24 -9.82
N VAL A 109 6.14 -9.78 -9.04
CA VAL A 109 6.22 -11.14 -8.50
C VAL A 109 6.13 -12.19 -9.61
N ALA A 110 5.25 -12.03 -10.60
CA ALA A 110 5.18 -12.92 -11.76
C ALA A 110 6.52 -12.96 -12.52
N THR A 111 7.18 -11.81 -12.62
CA THR A 111 8.51 -11.70 -13.25
C THR A 111 9.55 -12.52 -12.48
N ILE A 112 9.72 -12.30 -11.17
CA ILE A 112 10.77 -13.00 -10.39
C ILE A 112 10.51 -14.51 -10.23
N ILE A 113 9.26 -14.98 -10.36
CA ILE A 113 8.96 -16.42 -10.45
C ILE A 113 9.63 -17.01 -11.70
N VAL A 114 9.45 -16.35 -12.85
CA VAL A 114 10.03 -16.81 -14.12
C VAL A 114 11.54 -16.68 -14.09
N GLU A 115 12.06 -15.52 -13.71
CA GLU A 115 13.49 -15.19 -13.80
C GLU A 115 14.37 -15.98 -12.84
N THR A 116 13.90 -16.27 -11.63
CA THR A 116 14.79 -16.84 -10.59
C THR A 116 14.13 -17.86 -9.68
N SER A 117 12.85 -18.17 -9.91
CA SER A 117 12.07 -18.93 -8.93
C SER A 117 12.08 -18.25 -7.54
N ILE A 118 12.00 -16.90 -7.55
CA ILE A 118 12.00 -16.03 -6.38
C ILE A 118 13.31 -16.11 -5.56
N GLN A 119 14.46 -16.16 -6.24
CA GLN A 119 15.78 -16.23 -5.61
C GLN A 119 16.64 -15.03 -5.98
N ASN A 120 17.29 -14.40 -5.01
CA ASN A 120 18.21 -13.29 -5.28
C ASN A 120 19.59 -13.85 -5.62
N ILE A 121 19.71 -14.42 -6.83
CA ILE A 121 20.90 -15.10 -7.31
C ILE A 121 22.10 -14.13 -7.33
N SER A 122 23.14 -14.45 -6.56
CA SER A 122 24.34 -13.62 -6.36
C SER A 122 25.52 -13.99 -7.24
N GLU A 123 25.38 -15.05 -8.04
CA GLU A 123 26.34 -15.44 -9.06
C GLU A 123 25.80 -15.15 -10.47
N MET A 124 26.69 -14.87 -11.41
CA MET A 124 26.30 -14.57 -12.79
C MET A 124 25.99 -15.88 -13.52
N VAL A 125 24.71 -16.08 -13.86
CA VAL A 125 24.21 -17.35 -14.42
C VAL A 125 23.94 -17.31 -15.92
N ASP A 126 23.57 -16.14 -16.45
CA ASP A 126 23.43 -15.89 -17.89
C ASP A 126 24.13 -14.56 -18.21
N HIS A 127 25.28 -14.65 -18.88
CA HIS A 127 26.19 -13.52 -19.11
C HIS A 127 26.58 -12.81 -17.79
N ASP A 128 26.14 -11.56 -17.63
CA ASP A 128 26.39 -10.70 -16.48
C ASP A 128 25.12 -10.46 -15.65
N SER A 129 24.04 -11.23 -15.88
CA SER A 129 22.75 -11.11 -15.17
C SER A 129 22.87 -11.49 -13.69
N LEU A 130 22.18 -10.73 -12.83
CA LEU A 130 22.18 -10.92 -11.37
C LEU A 130 20.81 -10.61 -10.76
N GLY A 131 20.61 -11.16 -9.56
CA GLY A 131 19.52 -10.80 -8.66
C GLY A 131 18.15 -11.33 -9.08
N LEU A 132 17.12 -10.91 -8.33
CA LEU A 132 15.74 -11.43 -8.45
C LEU A 132 15.13 -11.34 -9.85
N PHE A 133 15.49 -10.30 -10.60
CA PHE A 133 14.96 -10.00 -11.93
C PHE A 133 15.91 -10.39 -13.07
N GLN A 134 17.05 -11.02 -12.77
CA GLN A 134 18.10 -11.35 -13.75
C GLN A 134 18.50 -10.16 -14.64
N GLN A 135 18.63 -8.98 -14.04
CA GLN A 135 18.98 -7.75 -14.76
C GLN A 135 20.46 -7.79 -15.18
N ARG A 136 20.79 -7.36 -16.40
CA ARG A 136 22.18 -7.18 -16.89
C ARG A 136 22.82 -5.90 -16.35
N ALA A 137 24.14 -5.71 -16.50
CA ALA A 137 24.86 -4.54 -16.00
C ALA A 137 24.37 -3.20 -16.59
N SER A 138 23.68 -3.21 -17.74
CA SER A 138 23.04 -2.03 -18.31
C SER A 138 21.91 -1.45 -17.46
N TRP A 139 21.34 -2.23 -16.53
CA TRP A 139 20.37 -1.74 -15.56
C TRP A 139 21.04 -0.97 -14.42
N GLY A 140 22.18 -1.45 -13.93
CA GLY A 140 22.91 -0.85 -12.81
C GLY A 140 24.08 -1.71 -12.31
N THR A 141 24.74 -1.23 -11.26
CA THR A 141 25.89 -1.93 -10.63
C THR A 141 25.46 -3.27 -10.02
N ALA A 142 26.42 -4.19 -9.79
CA ALA A 142 26.11 -5.48 -9.17
C ALA A 142 25.45 -5.33 -7.78
N ALA A 143 25.93 -4.40 -6.95
CA ALA A 143 25.34 -4.11 -5.64
C ALA A 143 23.89 -3.62 -5.73
N GLN A 144 23.59 -2.79 -6.73
CA GLN A 144 22.24 -2.33 -7.02
C GLN A 144 21.33 -3.47 -7.46
N ARG A 145 21.77 -4.31 -8.39
CA ARG A 145 20.99 -5.44 -8.91
C ARG A 145 20.74 -6.55 -7.89
N LEU A 146 21.63 -6.69 -6.89
CA LEU A 146 21.44 -7.59 -5.75
C LEU A 146 20.63 -6.99 -4.60
N ASN A 147 20.29 -5.70 -4.65
CA ASN A 147 19.41 -5.08 -3.66
C ASN A 147 17.94 -5.18 -4.16
N PRO A 148 17.07 -5.97 -3.52
CA PRO A 148 15.71 -6.18 -4.00
C PRO A 148 14.87 -4.91 -4.14
N THR A 149 15.00 -3.96 -3.21
CA THR A 149 14.26 -2.69 -3.27
C THR A 149 14.69 -1.90 -4.49
N TRP A 150 16.01 -1.77 -4.72
CA TRP A 150 16.53 -1.03 -5.86
C TRP A 150 16.16 -1.72 -7.18
N ALA A 151 16.37 -3.04 -7.29
CA ALA A 151 16.12 -3.81 -8.50
C ALA A 151 14.63 -3.78 -8.89
N THR A 152 13.74 -3.86 -7.89
CA THR A 152 12.29 -3.72 -8.07
C THR A 152 11.92 -2.31 -8.55
N ASN A 153 12.50 -1.27 -7.95
CA ASN A 153 12.23 0.11 -8.38
C ASN A 153 12.66 0.35 -9.82
N ALA A 154 13.84 -0.16 -10.22
CA ALA A 154 14.30 -0.07 -11.60
C ALA A 154 13.36 -0.80 -12.57
N PHE A 155 12.89 -1.99 -12.21
CA PHE A 155 11.89 -2.74 -12.98
C PHE A 155 10.59 -1.94 -13.14
N LEU A 156 10.05 -1.41 -12.04
CA LEU A 156 8.82 -0.62 -12.02
C LEU A 156 8.95 0.69 -12.81
N ASP A 157 10.10 1.36 -12.78
CA ASP A 157 10.37 2.56 -13.58
C ASP A 157 10.33 2.26 -15.08
N LYS A 158 10.92 1.14 -15.50
CA LYS A 158 10.84 0.70 -16.89
C LYS A 158 9.41 0.31 -17.26
N MET A 159 8.68 -0.39 -16.39
CA MET A 159 7.27 -0.74 -16.58
C MET A 159 6.41 0.50 -16.85
N ILE A 160 6.51 1.54 -16.02
CA ILE A 160 5.76 2.79 -16.17
C ILE A 160 6.13 3.52 -17.46
N ARG A 161 7.41 3.48 -17.87
CA ARG A 161 7.87 4.09 -19.13
C ARG A 161 7.33 3.37 -20.36
N VAL A 162 7.31 2.04 -20.35
CA VAL A 162 6.85 1.21 -21.47
C VAL A 162 5.32 1.19 -21.57
N TYR A 163 4.62 1.31 -20.44
CA TYR A 163 3.17 1.40 -20.35
C TYR A 163 2.72 2.73 -19.74
N PRO A 164 2.81 3.85 -20.49
CA PRO A 164 2.41 5.16 -20.00
C PRO A 164 0.89 5.22 -19.73
N ASN A 165 0.46 6.25 -19.01
CA ASN A 165 -0.95 6.51 -18.66
C ASN A 165 -1.62 5.33 -17.92
N ASN A 166 -0.85 4.59 -17.11
CA ASN A 166 -1.32 3.43 -16.36
C ASN A 166 -1.88 2.30 -17.23
N SER A 167 -1.48 2.19 -18.50
CA SER A 167 -1.98 1.13 -19.40
C SER A 167 -1.60 -0.29 -18.95
N TRP A 168 -0.58 -0.44 -18.10
CA TRP A 168 -0.24 -1.70 -17.43
C TRP A 168 -1.32 -2.20 -16.46
N LYS A 169 -2.23 -1.32 -15.99
CA LYS A 169 -3.30 -1.71 -15.06
C LYS A 169 -4.30 -2.69 -15.69
N THR A 170 -4.46 -2.64 -17.01
CA THR A 170 -5.45 -3.45 -17.73
C THR A 170 -4.83 -4.42 -18.72
N ALA A 171 -3.58 -4.19 -19.16
CA ALA A 171 -2.86 -5.12 -20.04
C ALA A 171 -2.64 -6.50 -19.38
N PRO A 172 -2.60 -7.60 -20.16
CA PRO A 172 -2.24 -8.93 -19.65
C PRO A 172 -0.89 -8.90 -18.92
N ILE A 173 -0.82 -9.50 -17.72
CA ILE A 173 0.37 -9.44 -16.86
C ILE A 173 1.61 -9.96 -17.58
N GLY A 174 1.49 -11.05 -18.33
CA GLY A 174 2.61 -11.63 -19.06
C GLY A 174 3.16 -10.71 -20.15
N GLU A 175 2.29 -9.98 -20.84
CA GLU A 175 2.70 -8.98 -21.84
C GLU A 175 3.44 -7.81 -21.19
N VAL A 176 3.02 -7.38 -20.00
CA VAL A 176 3.73 -6.35 -19.23
C VAL A 176 5.11 -6.84 -18.82
N CYS A 177 5.21 -8.03 -18.21
CA CYS A 177 6.49 -8.63 -17.82
C CYS A 177 7.44 -8.75 -19.01
N GLN A 178 6.95 -9.29 -20.14
CA GLN A 178 7.75 -9.47 -21.34
C GLN A 178 8.24 -8.15 -21.92
N ALA A 179 7.41 -7.11 -22.00
CA ALA A 179 7.82 -5.83 -22.56
C ALA A 179 8.89 -5.14 -21.69
N VAL A 180 8.89 -5.40 -20.37
CA VAL A 180 9.91 -4.89 -19.46
C VAL A 180 11.20 -5.71 -19.55
N GLN A 181 11.13 -7.03 -19.57
CA GLN A 181 12.32 -7.89 -19.53
C GLN A 181 12.94 -8.16 -20.91
N VAL A 182 12.13 -8.19 -21.97
CA VAL A 182 12.53 -8.54 -23.34
C VAL A 182 13.20 -9.91 -23.38
N SER A 183 12.53 -10.92 -22.80
CA SER A 183 13.03 -12.29 -22.72
C SER A 183 12.83 -13.08 -24.03
N ALA A 184 13.61 -14.13 -24.24
CA ALA A 184 13.44 -15.07 -25.36
C ALA A 184 12.23 -16.01 -25.19
N PHE A 185 11.56 -16.00 -24.03
CA PHE A 185 10.46 -16.91 -23.70
C PHE A 185 9.22 -16.16 -23.16
N PRO A 186 8.53 -15.37 -24.01
CA PRO A 186 7.46 -14.46 -23.59
C PRO A 186 6.28 -15.16 -22.89
N ASP A 187 5.93 -16.38 -23.32
CA ASP A 187 4.73 -17.08 -22.86
C ASP A 187 4.81 -17.52 -21.38
N ARG A 188 6.01 -17.53 -20.78
CA ARG A 188 6.22 -18.07 -19.42
C ARG A 188 5.63 -17.21 -18.32
N TYR A 189 5.55 -15.89 -18.50
CA TYR A 189 5.09 -14.99 -17.43
C TYR A 189 3.60 -15.12 -17.16
N GLN A 190 2.79 -15.27 -18.23
CA GLN A 190 1.34 -15.29 -18.10
C GLN A 190 0.86 -16.52 -17.33
N GLU A 191 1.57 -17.66 -17.44
CA GLU A 191 1.31 -18.87 -16.66
C GLU A 191 1.45 -18.66 -15.14
N GLN A 192 2.32 -17.72 -14.72
CA GLN A 192 2.61 -17.46 -13.31
C GLN A 192 1.74 -16.35 -12.71
N ALA A 193 0.95 -15.65 -13.52
CA ALA A 193 0.19 -14.47 -13.08
C ALA A 193 -0.81 -14.78 -11.96
N ALA A 194 -1.52 -15.92 -12.03
CA ALA A 194 -2.48 -16.33 -11.01
C ALA A 194 -1.81 -16.67 -9.68
N ASP A 195 -0.71 -17.42 -9.71
CA ASP A 195 0.07 -17.77 -8.52
C ASP A 195 0.77 -16.53 -7.93
N ALA A 196 1.24 -15.61 -8.77
CA ALA A 196 1.77 -14.33 -8.32
C ALA A 196 0.72 -13.51 -7.55
N GLN A 197 -0.53 -13.49 -8.02
CA GLN A 197 -1.63 -12.83 -7.31
C GLN A 197 -1.88 -13.47 -5.94
N ILE A 198 -1.85 -14.80 -5.86
CA ILE A 198 -1.99 -15.53 -4.59
C ILE A 198 -0.86 -15.16 -3.62
N ILE A 199 0.39 -15.11 -4.11
CA ILE A 199 1.56 -14.71 -3.31
C ILE A 199 1.40 -13.28 -2.79
N VAL A 200 1.02 -12.34 -3.66
CA VAL A 200 0.81 -10.93 -3.27
C VAL A 200 -0.30 -10.82 -2.24
N ASN A 201 -1.45 -11.44 -2.45
CA ASN A 201 -2.56 -11.38 -1.49
C ASN A 201 -2.20 -11.97 -0.12
N ALA A 202 -1.38 -13.02 -0.09
CA ALA A 202 -0.94 -13.63 1.16
C ALA A 202 0.10 -12.78 1.90
N ILE A 203 1.00 -12.08 1.18
CA ILE A 203 2.13 -11.36 1.80
C ILE A 203 1.81 -9.89 2.06
N LEU A 204 1.04 -9.23 1.18
CA LEU A 204 0.77 -7.80 1.24
C LEU A 204 0.23 -7.35 2.61
N PRO A 205 -0.71 -8.05 3.28
CA PRO A 205 -1.19 -7.64 4.61
C PRO A 205 -0.10 -7.58 5.68
N TYR A 206 1.02 -8.29 5.51
CA TYR A 206 2.16 -8.28 6.43
C TYR A 206 3.23 -7.25 6.05
N VAL A 207 3.15 -6.73 4.82
CA VAL A 207 3.94 -5.60 4.32
C VAL A 207 3.26 -4.27 4.68
N SER A 208 1.93 -4.21 4.50
CA SER A 208 1.06 -3.08 4.82
C SER A 208 0.50 -3.13 6.25
N ALA A 209 0.91 -4.11 7.06
CA ALA A 209 0.50 -4.16 8.46
C ALA A 209 0.89 -2.84 9.14
N PRO A 210 -0.07 -2.16 9.78
CA PRO A 210 0.16 -0.82 10.32
C PRO A 210 1.20 -0.89 11.44
N LYS A 211 2.26 -0.08 11.30
CA LYS A 211 3.33 0.01 12.30
C LYS A 211 3.18 1.28 13.10
N GLY A 212 3.16 1.14 14.41
CA GLY A 212 3.16 2.26 15.33
C GLY A 212 2.30 2.01 16.55
N THR A 213 2.16 3.07 17.33
CA THR A 213 1.32 3.11 18.50
C THR A 213 0.27 4.18 18.28
N ALA A 214 -1.00 3.79 18.27
CA ALA A 214 -2.08 4.75 18.26
C ALA A 214 -2.18 5.40 19.66
N SER A 215 -1.87 6.69 19.73
CA SER A 215 -2.05 7.53 20.92
C SER A 215 -3.46 8.10 20.92
N VAL A 216 -4.33 7.58 21.78
CA VAL A 216 -5.74 8.01 21.85
C VAL A 216 -5.97 8.85 23.10
N TYR A 217 -6.41 10.09 22.90
CA TYR A 217 -6.93 10.94 23.96
C TYR A 217 -8.45 10.92 23.95
N GLY A 218 -9.06 11.13 25.11
CA GLY A 218 -10.49 11.32 25.21
C GLY A 218 -10.91 12.04 26.47
N VAL A 219 -12.19 12.36 26.58
CA VAL A 219 -12.76 13.05 27.74
C VAL A 219 -13.90 12.22 28.33
N THR A 220 -13.92 12.03 29.65
CA THR A 220 -15.01 11.36 30.36
C THR A 220 -16.21 12.29 30.56
N SER A 221 -17.36 11.72 30.90
CA SER A 221 -18.59 12.50 31.17
C SER A 221 -18.46 13.50 32.34
N ASP A 222 -17.56 13.25 33.29
CA ASP A 222 -17.22 14.19 34.38
C ASP A 222 -16.14 15.22 34.00
N GLY A 223 -15.74 15.25 32.72
CA GLY A 223 -14.83 16.26 32.17
C GLY A 223 -13.34 16.01 32.44
N ARG A 224 -12.92 14.78 32.73
CA ARG A 224 -11.50 14.42 32.90
C ARG A 224 -10.90 13.97 31.58
N LEU A 225 -9.65 14.35 31.35
CA LEU A 225 -8.89 13.87 30.20
C LEU A 225 -8.44 12.43 30.45
N THR A 226 -8.37 11.63 29.39
CA THR A 226 -7.84 10.27 29.40
C THR A 226 -6.82 10.07 28.28
N TYR A 227 -5.91 9.12 28.48
CA TYR A 227 -4.95 8.69 27.47
C TYR A 227 -4.82 7.16 27.46
N THR A 228 -4.82 6.58 26.27
CA THR A 228 -4.61 5.15 26.02
C THR A 228 -3.68 4.97 24.83
N ALA A 229 -2.76 4.02 24.91
CA ALA A 229 -1.88 3.63 23.81
C ALA A 229 -2.26 2.24 23.30
N ILE A 230 -2.37 2.09 21.97
CA ILE A 230 -2.75 0.83 21.33
C ILE A 230 -1.66 0.45 20.33
N ASP A 231 -1.13 -0.78 20.43
CA ASP A 231 -0.28 -1.35 19.39
C ASP A 231 -1.15 -1.64 18.15
N THR A 232 -0.86 -1.01 17.02
CA THR A 232 -1.78 -1.05 15.87
C THR A 232 -1.77 -2.37 15.11
N ALA A 233 -0.68 -3.10 15.18
CA ALA A 233 -0.56 -4.41 14.54
C ALA A 233 -1.43 -5.45 15.27
N THR A 234 -1.39 -5.45 16.60
CA THR A 234 -2.10 -6.44 17.44
C THR A 234 -3.47 -5.95 17.89
N GLY A 235 -3.67 -4.65 18.02
CA GLY A 235 -4.83 -4.00 18.63
C GLY A 235 -4.88 -4.10 20.14
N LYS A 236 -3.79 -4.50 20.81
CA LYS A 236 -3.76 -4.54 22.26
C LYS A 236 -3.48 -3.16 22.83
N ARG A 237 -4.18 -2.79 23.91
CA ARG A 237 -3.74 -1.67 24.75
C ARG A 237 -2.36 -2.00 25.32
N THR A 238 -1.38 -1.17 24.98
CA THR A 238 -0.03 -1.26 25.56
C THR A 238 0.10 -0.37 26.79
N HIS A 239 -0.80 0.61 26.95
CA HIS A 239 -0.86 1.50 28.10
C HIS A 239 -2.26 2.11 28.28
N GLY A 240 -2.62 2.43 29.52
CA GLY A 240 -3.85 3.12 29.87
C GLY A 240 -5.11 2.24 29.93
N ALA A 241 -6.31 2.83 30.12
CA ALA A 241 -6.56 4.26 30.16
C ALA A 241 -5.99 4.92 31.43
N VAL A 242 -5.21 5.98 31.28
CA VAL A 242 -4.77 6.84 32.37
C VAL A 242 -5.64 8.09 32.38
N THR A 243 -6.20 8.42 33.54
CA THR A 243 -7.17 9.52 33.69
C THR A 243 -6.59 10.65 34.52
N SER A 244 -6.87 11.90 34.14
CA SER A 244 -6.42 13.07 34.89
C SER A 244 -7.16 13.23 36.22
N THR A 245 -6.46 13.77 37.22
CA THR A 245 -7.04 14.11 38.54
C THR A 245 -7.82 15.43 38.52
N THR A 246 -7.59 16.29 37.54
CA THR A 246 -8.35 17.53 37.31
C THR A 246 -9.35 17.37 36.17
N THR A 247 -10.47 18.10 36.26
CA THR A 247 -11.42 18.27 35.15
C THR A 247 -11.02 19.47 34.29
N LEU A 248 -11.51 19.51 33.05
CA LEU A 248 -11.26 20.61 32.11
C LEU A 248 -11.87 21.96 32.57
N GLY A 249 -12.86 21.93 33.45
CA GLY A 249 -13.53 23.14 33.95
C GLY A 249 -14.55 23.76 33.00
N PHE A 250 -14.88 23.10 31.90
CA PHE A 250 -15.94 23.46 30.95
C PHE A 250 -16.55 22.19 30.32
N THR A 251 -17.72 22.32 29.69
CA THR A 251 -18.37 21.21 28.97
C THR A 251 -17.76 21.09 27.58
N PRO A 252 -17.04 19.99 27.25
CA PRO A 252 -16.42 19.85 25.94
C PRO A 252 -17.45 19.40 24.89
N LYS A 253 -17.32 19.89 23.66
CA LYS A 253 -18.24 19.61 22.55
C LYS A 253 -17.62 18.80 21.42
N ALA A 254 -16.43 19.18 20.95
CA ALA A 254 -15.65 18.46 19.95
C ALA A 254 -14.15 18.54 20.29
N MET A 255 -13.36 17.55 19.86
CA MET A 255 -11.92 17.51 20.16
C MET A 255 -11.07 17.09 18.96
N ALA A 256 -9.86 17.63 18.88
CA ALA A 256 -8.83 17.20 17.93
C ALA A 256 -7.46 17.16 18.62
N THR A 257 -6.81 16.01 18.57
CA THR A 257 -5.43 15.83 19.04
C THR A 257 -4.46 16.27 17.95
N LEU A 258 -3.59 17.24 18.23
CA LEU A 258 -2.62 17.75 17.25
C LEU A 258 -1.33 16.94 17.27
N ASN A 259 -0.84 16.66 18.48
CA ASN A 259 0.39 15.91 18.74
C ASN A 259 0.35 15.37 20.18
N PHE A 260 1.46 14.77 20.62
CA PHE A 260 1.58 14.12 21.93
C PHE A 260 1.34 15.05 23.14
N ASN A 261 1.35 16.38 22.98
CA ASN A 261 1.19 17.31 24.10
C ASN A 261 0.20 18.46 23.88
N THR A 262 -0.54 18.44 22.77
CA THR A 262 -1.44 19.53 22.40
C THR A 262 -2.75 18.98 21.86
N ILE A 263 -3.86 19.37 22.51
CA ILE A 263 -5.23 18.99 22.13
C ILE A 263 -6.05 20.27 22.02
N LEU A 264 -6.89 20.35 21.00
CA LEU A 264 -7.87 21.43 20.85
C LEU A 264 -9.27 20.91 21.15
N ILE A 265 -10.03 21.68 21.93
CA ILE A 265 -11.38 21.31 22.36
C ILE A 265 -12.31 22.52 22.25
N THR A 266 -13.47 22.35 21.63
CA THR A 266 -14.54 23.36 21.64
C THR A 266 -15.41 23.23 22.89
N GLU A 267 -15.84 24.35 23.45
CA GLU A 267 -16.80 24.40 24.56
C GLU A 267 -18.24 24.29 24.02
N ASP A 268 -19.08 23.51 24.70
CA ASP A 268 -20.52 23.51 24.50
C ASP A 268 -21.14 24.70 25.23
N GLY A 269 -21.00 25.87 24.62
CA GLY A 269 -21.44 27.15 25.19
C GLY A 269 -21.80 28.16 24.10
N PRO A 270 -22.56 29.21 24.46
CA PRO A 270 -23.10 30.17 23.49
C PRO A 270 -22.03 30.94 22.73
N ASP A 271 -20.86 31.14 23.33
CA ASP A 271 -19.74 31.86 22.71
C ASP A 271 -18.91 30.98 21.76
N GLY A 272 -19.12 29.64 21.76
CA GLY A 272 -18.32 28.68 21.01
C GLY A 272 -16.82 28.87 21.25
N LYS A 273 -16.35 28.70 22.49
CA LYS A 273 -14.94 28.91 22.82
C LYS A 273 -14.08 27.76 22.31
N LEU A 274 -12.86 28.06 21.88
CA LEU A 274 -11.82 27.07 21.58
C LEU A 274 -10.76 27.12 22.68
N TYR A 275 -10.47 25.97 23.27
CA TYR A 275 -9.43 25.77 24.26
C TYR A 275 -8.28 24.93 23.71
N ARG A 276 -7.05 25.32 24.06
CA ARG A 276 -5.86 24.48 23.93
C ARG A 276 -5.55 23.84 25.27
N ILE A 277 -5.39 22.51 25.25
CA ILE A 277 -4.96 21.72 26.39
C ILE A 277 -3.49 21.35 26.20
N ASP A 278 -2.64 21.81 27.12
CA ASP A 278 -1.20 21.57 27.10
C ASP A 278 -0.85 20.42 28.06
N VAL A 279 -0.77 19.20 27.52
CA VAL A 279 -0.43 17.99 28.30
C VAL A 279 1.03 18.03 28.72
N ILE A 280 1.31 17.67 29.98
CA ILE A 280 2.65 17.61 30.57
C ILE A 280 3.15 16.17 30.58
N THR A 281 2.32 15.24 31.06
CA THR A 281 2.61 13.80 31.09
C THR A 281 1.39 13.01 30.64
N ASN A 282 1.61 11.88 29.96
CA ASN A 282 0.58 10.93 29.53
C ASN A 282 1.01 9.46 29.76
N ASN A 283 2.09 9.25 30.51
CA ASN A 283 2.61 7.93 30.84
C ASN A 283 1.98 7.44 32.15
N THR A 284 2.74 7.26 33.23
CA THR A 284 2.26 6.81 34.54
C THR A 284 1.16 7.70 35.13
N SER A 285 1.12 8.98 34.78
CA SER A 285 0.06 9.91 35.14
C SER A 285 -0.31 10.80 33.94
N LEU A 286 -1.56 11.26 33.93
CA LEU A 286 -2.04 12.23 32.95
C LEU A 286 -2.24 13.60 33.62
N THR A 287 -1.35 14.54 33.29
CA THR A 287 -1.38 15.91 33.82
C THR A 287 -1.27 16.93 32.68
N TYR A 288 -1.87 18.10 32.87
CA TYR A 288 -1.88 19.19 31.88
C TYR A 288 -1.91 20.55 32.58
N ASN A 289 -1.40 21.60 31.91
CA ASN A 289 -1.56 22.97 32.39
C ASN A 289 -3.02 23.42 32.30
N PRO A 290 -3.47 24.40 33.11
CA PRO A 290 -4.82 24.95 33.00
C PRO A 290 -5.21 25.24 31.53
N PRO A 291 -6.42 24.83 31.08
CA PRO A 291 -6.85 25.04 29.70
C PRO A 291 -6.75 26.50 29.26
N VAL A 292 -6.14 26.73 28.10
CA VAL A 292 -5.94 28.08 27.55
C VAL A 292 -7.02 28.38 26.54
N GLN A 293 -7.91 29.32 26.81
CA GLN A 293 -8.85 29.82 25.80
C GLN A 293 -8.06 30.55 24.72
N ILE A 294 -8.21 30.14 23.46
CA ILE A 294 -7.49 30.73 22.33
C ILE A 294 -8.40 31.38 21.28
N ALA A 295 -9.72 31.12 21.28
CA ALA A 295 -10.66 31.79 20.39
C ALA A 295 -12.13 31.68 20.86
N THR A 296 -13.02 32.41 20.18
CA THR A 296 -14.49 32.35 20.28
C THR A 296 -15.11 32.18 18.88
N GLY A 297 -16.39 31.82 18.78
CA GLY A 297 -17.09 31.55 17.51
C GLY A 297 -16.81 30.16 16.91
N TRP A 298 -16.14 29.29 17.65
CA TRP A 298 -15.84 27.90 17.33
C TRP A 298 -16.97 26.98 17.80
N THR A 299 -18.09 27.02 17.10
CA THR A 299 -19.31 26.27 17.45
C THR A 299 -19.33 24.82 16.93
N HIS A 300 -18.19 24.34 16.39
CA HIS A 300 -18.08 23.03 15.73
C HIS A 300 -18.55 21.89 16.62
N ASP A 301 -19.41 21.05 16.05
CA ASP A 301 -19.92 19.81 16.60
C ASP A 301 -18.92 18.66 16.39
N LEU A 302 -18.09 18.75 15.35
CA LEU A 302 -17.04 17.79 15.02
C LEU A 302 -15.75 18.53 14.68
N LEU A 303 -14.62 17.98 15.12
CA LEU A 303 -13.30 18.59 14.93
C LEU A 303 -12.27 17.50 14.64
N THR A 304 -11.35 17.73 13.71
CA THR A 304 -10.23 16.81 13.47
C THR A 304 -9.01 17.53 12.89
N TYR A 305 -7.81 17.00 13.15
CA TYR A 305 -6.55 17.53 12.63
C TYR A 305 -5.89 16.51 11.71
N ASP A 306 -5.41 16.96 10.55
CA ASP A 306 -4.91 16.09 9.50
C ASP A 306 -3.48 15.56 9.72
N GLY A 307 -2.85 15.95 10.82
CA GLY A 307 -1.48 15.60 11.17
C GLY A 307 -0.40 16.38 10.44
N ASN A 308 -0.78 17.36 9.60
CA ASN A 308 0.16 18.14 8.82
C ASN A 308 0.03 19.64 9.13
N THR A 309 -1.00 20.30 8.60
CA THR A 309 -1.20 21.75 8.76
C THR A 309 -2.66 22.16 8.81
N HIS A 310 -3.62 21.22 8.72
CA HIS A 310 -5.03 21.57 8.61
C HIS A 310 -5.86 21.00 9.75
N LEU A 311 -6.61 21.89 10.38
CA LEU A 311 -7.72 21.55 11.26
C LEU A 311 -9.02 21.70 10.47
N PHE A 312 -9.91 20.74 10.64
CA PHE A 312 -11.22 20.71 10.01
C PHE A 312 -12.30 20.70 11.09
N GLY A 313 -13.34 21.50 10.88
CA GLY A 313 -14.48 21.58 11.79
C GLY A 313 -15.80 21.57 11.03
N ILE A 314 -16.78 20.83 11.54
CA ILE A 314 -18.16 20.87 11.07
C ILE A 314 -19.03 21.52 12.13
N ALA A 315 -19.74 22.58 11.75
CA ALA A 315 -20.77 23.21 12.55
C ALA A 315 -22.05 23.31 11.71
N ALA A 316 -23.17 22.78 12.20
CA ALA A 316 -24.47 22.83 11.52
C ALA A 316 -24.38 22.43 10.02
N GLY A 317 -23.67 21.33 9.73
CA GLY A 317 -23.47 20.80 8.38
C GLY A 317 -22.56 21.62 7.45
N THR A 318 -21.85 22.62 7.98
CA THR A 318 -20.87 23.42 7.24
C THR A 318 -19.45 22.97 7.60
N LEU A 319 -18.69 22.50 6.61
CA LEU A 319 -17.28 22.14 6.80
C LEU A 319 -16.38 23.36 6.54
N ARG A 320 -15.49 23.64 7.50
CA ARG A 320 -14.44 24.65 7.39
C ARG A 320 -13.06 24.03 7.60
N ARG A 321 -12.07 24.59 6.91
CA ARG A 321 -10.63 24.27 7.06
C ARG A 321 -9.89 25.46 7.64
N TYR A 322 -9.00 25.21 8.58
CA TYR A 322 -8.14 26.18 9.24
C TYR A 322 -6.69 25.74 9.12
N ASN A 323 -5.79 26.67 8.81
CA ASN A 323 -4.37 26.39 8.79
C ASN A 323 -3.81 26.55 10.20
N ILE A 324 -3.06 25.54 10.66
CA ILE A 324 -2.30 25.53 11.91
C ILE A 324 -0.84 25.31 11.53
N THR A 325 -0.02 26.33 11.74
CA THR A 325 1.41 26.30 11.38
C THR A 325 2.33 26.10 12.58
N THR A 326 1.77 26.02 13.79
CA THR A 326 2.52 25.90 15.04
C THR A 326 2.00 24.74 15.87
N THR A 327 2.89 24.10 16.63
CA THR A 327 2.55 22.94 17.47
C THR A 327 1.69 23.29 18.68
N LYS A 328 1.73 24.55 19.15
CA LYS A 328 0.90 25.11 20.21
C LYS A 328 0.19 26.37 19.71
N PRO A 329 -0.94 26.22 19.00
CA PRO A 329 -1.58 27.35 18.36
C PRO A 329 -2.14 28.36 19.37
N THR A 330 -2.25 29.61 18.90
CA THR A 330 -2.94 30.72 19.56
C THR A 330 -3.95 31.33 18.58
N ALA A 331 -4.75 32.30 19.02
CA ALA A 331 -5.67 33.04 18.14
C ALA A 331 -5.01 33.55 16.86
N ALA A 332 -3.75 34.01 16.95
CA ALA A 332 -3.02 34.62 15.85
C ALA A 332 -2.40 33.62 14.87
N THR A 333 -2.22 32.37 15.28
CA THR A 333 -1.56 31.34 14.46
C THR A 333 -2.52 30.34 13.83
N ILE A 334 -3.82 30.47 14.11
CA ILE A 334 -4.87 29.74 13.42
C ILE A 334 -5.45 30.67 12.37
N SER A 335 -5.48 30.25 11.11
CA SER A 335 -6.06 31.08 10.04
C SER A 335 -7.55 31.31 10.26
N THR A 336 -8.12 32.30 9.57
CA THR A 336 -9.57 32.35 9.40
C THR A 336 -10.05 31.07 8.69
N GLY A 337 -11.20 30.54 9.12
CA GLY A 337 -11.76 29.30 8.60
C GLY A 337 -12.24 29.42 7.17
N THR A 338 -11.56 28.76 6.23
CA THR A 338 -11.95 28.67 4.82
C THR A 338 -13.17 27.77 4.69
N LEU A 339 -14.23 28.25 4.04
CA LEU A 339 -15.40 27.43 3.73
C LEU A 339 -15.03 26.36 2.70
N ILE A 340 -15.26 25.10 3.02
CA ILE A 340 -15.10 23.97 2.08
C ILE A 340 -16.43 23.64 1.41
N GLY A 341 -17.52 23.64 2.18
CA GLY A 341 -18.86 23.42 1.67
C GLY A 341 -19.92 23.30 2.77
N THR A 342 -21.15 23.08 2.35
CA THR A 342 -22.34 22.92 3.20
C THR A 342 -23.05 21.60 2.89
N GLY A 343 -23.94 21.15 3.78
CA GLY A 343 -24.71 19.92 3.60
C GLY A 343 -23.97 18.65 4.06
N PHE A 344 -22.93 18.79 4.87
CA PHE A 344 -22.25 17.66 5.49
C PHE A 344 -23.16 17.04 6.57
N THR A 345 -23.51 15.76 6.42
CA THR A 345 -24.41 15.03 7.34
C THR A 345 -23.66 14.01 8.20
N LEU A 346 -22.38 14.27 8.45
CA LEU A 346 -21.54 13.36 9.23
C LEU A 346 -21.94 13.41 10.72
N LYS A 347 -22.01 12.23 11.33
CA LYS A 347 -22.15 12.00 12.77
C LYS A 347 -20.78 11.92 13.46
N THR A 348 -19.77 11.43 12.74
CA THR A 348 -18.39 11.30 13.22
C THR A 348 -17.42 11.95 12.23
N LEU A 349 -16.25 12.36 12.70
CA LEU A 349 -15.22 12.95 11.85
C LEU A 349 -13.83 12.60 12.37
N THR A 350 -12.98 12.10 11.48
CA THR A 350 -11.55 11.95 11.70
C THR A 350 -10.79 12.28 10.42
N ALA A 351 -9.48 12.46 10.53
CA ALA A 351 -8.59 12.57 9.40
C ALA A 351 -7.70 11.33 9.34
N THR A 352 -7.57 10.74 8.16
CA THR A 352 -6.77 9.52 7.95
C THR A 352 -5.37 9.85 7.41
N ALA A 353 -5.22 11.02 6.79
CA ALA A 353 -3.96 11.61 6.37
C ALA A 353 -4.17 13.09 6.02
N SER A 354 -3.12 13.77 5.56
CA SER A 354 -3.24 15.15 5.13
C SER A 354 -4.30 15.31 4.03
N ASN A 355 -5.24 16.22 4.25
CA ASN A 355 -6.44 16.47 3.42
C ASN A 355 -7.41 15.28 3.21
N TRP A 356 -7.22 14.15 3.89
CA TRP A 356 -8.16 13.02 3.84
C TRP A 356 -9.00 12.99 5.11
N LEU A 357 -10.31 13.12 4.96
CA LEU A 357 -11.29 13.03 6.05
C LEU A 357 -12.09 11.74 5.91
N LEU A 358 -12.47 11.16 7.03
CA LEU A 358 -13.32 9.98 7.11
C LEU A 358 -14.40 10.19 8.17
N GLY A 359 -15.62 9.75 7.89
CA GLY A 359 -16.71 9.87 8.85
C GLY A 359 -17.89 9.00 8.50
N THR A 360 -18.74 8.79 9.49
CA THR A 360 -19.99 8.04 9.37
C THR A 360 -21.19 8.97 9.34
N THR A 361 -22.32 8.50 8.82
CA THR A 361 -23.61 9.21 8.85
C THR A 361 -24.61 8.48 9.73
N GLU A 362 -25.69 9.16 10.14
CA GLU A 362 -26.78 8.54 10.89
C GLU A 362 -27.45 7.38 10.13
N THR A 363 -27.47 7.44 8.80
CA THR A 363 -28.02 6.36 7.96
C THR A 363 -27.07 5.19 7.77
N GLY A 364 -25.83 5.29 8.28
CA GLY A 364 -24.86 4.19 8.30
C GLY A 364 -23.86 4.16 7.17
N LEU A 365 -23.78 5.21 6.34
CA LEU A 365 -22.73 5.35 5.33
C LEU A 365 -21.37 5.55 6.00
N LEU A 366 -20.32 4.99 5.41
CA LEU A 366 -18.93 5.40 5.63
C LEU A 366 -18.49 6.25 4.44
N ILE A 367 -18.05 7.48 4.70
CA ILE A 367 -17.71 8.45 3.66
C ILE A 367 -16.29 8.95 3.87
N SER A 368 -15.50 8.93 2.80
CA SER A 368 -14.18 9.56 2.73
C SER A 368 -14.23 10.82 1.86
N TYR A 369 -13.51 11.87 2.25
CA TYR A 369 -13.39 13.11 1.49
C TYR A 369 -11.93 13.45 1.26
N ARG A 370 -11.59 13.86 0.04
CA ARG A 370 -10.29 14.45 -0.31
C ARG A 370 -10.43 15.95 -0.52
N ILE A 371 -9.81 16.75 0.35
CA ILE A 371 -9.95 18.21 0.39
C ILE A 371 -8.67 18.92 -0.11
N ASP A 372 -8.32 18.73 -1.39
CA ASP A 372 -7.20 19.46 -2.01
C ASP A 372 -7.57 20.90 -2.42
N GLY A 373 -8.86 21.20 -2.52
CA GLY A 373 -9.39 22.50 -2.88
C GLY A 373 -10.91 22.54 -2.84
N THR A 374 -11.48 23.50 -3.56
CA THR A 374 -12.92 23.57 -3.86
C THR A 374 -13.07 23.55 -5.39
N PRO A 375 -13.74 22.55 -5.99
CA PRO A 375 -14.47 21.45 -5.34
C PRO A 375 -13.56 20.41 -4.67
N TYR A 376 -14.13 19.66 -3.74
CA TYR A 376 -13.51 18.50 -3.09
C TYR A 376 -14.05 17.20 -3.70
N THR A 377 -13.35 16.09 -3.47
CA THR A 377 -13.81 14.75 -3.88
C THR A 377 -14.49 14.04 -2.71
N ARG A 378 -15.60 13.35 -2.97
CA ARG A 378 -16.32 12.51 -2.01
C ARG A 378 -16.34 11.07 -2.51
N HIS A 379 -15.98 10.14 -1.63
CA HIS A 379 -16.05 8.70 -1.83
C HIS A 379 -17.01 8.09 -0.82
N GLN A 380 -17.95 7.27 -1.29
CA GLN A 380 -18.78 6.46 -0.42
C GLN A 380 -18.16 5.08 -0.32
N LEU A 381 -17.55 4.80 0.82
CA LEU A 381 -16.79 3.58 1.05
C LEU A 381 -17.73 2.41 1.38
N ARG A 382 -18.79 2.68 2.16
CA ARG A 382 -19.80 1.68 2.53
C ARG A 382 -21.20 2.28 2.56
N ASP A 383 -22.20 1.46 2.21
CA ASP A 383 -23.60 1.90 2.05
C ASP A 383 -24.46 1.77 3.32
N SER A 384 -23.99 1.03 4.33
CA SER A 384 -24.72 0.84 5.60
C SER A 384 -23.80 0.22 6.67
N THR A 385 -24.35 0.03 7.88
CA THR A 385 -23.76 -0.65 9.07
C THR A 385 -22.80 0.16 9.93
N TRP A 386 -22.38 1.36 9.48
CA TRP A 386 -21.45 2.20 10.23
C TRP A 386 -22.12 3.17 11.21
N GLN A 387 -23.45 3.20 11.28
CA GLN A 387 -24.21 4.07 12.21
C GLN A 387 -24.03 3.68 13.68
N VAL A 388 -23.56 2.45 13.92
CA VAL A 388 -23.31 1.88 15.25
C VAL A 388 -22.21 2.60 16.01
N PHE A 389 -21.36 3.35 15.31
CA PHE A 389 -20.27 4.10 15.92
C PHE A 389 -20.71 5.52 16.29
N ASP A 390 -20.38 5.93 17.51
CA ASP A 390 -20.53 7.32 17.96
C ASP A 390 -19.22 8.12 17.81
N HIS A 391 -18.08 7.45 17.66
CA HIS A 391 -16.80 8.04 17.29
C HIS A 391 -16.06 7.17 16.30
N LEU A 392 -15.34 7.84 15.39
CA LEU A 392 -14.38 7.21 14.49
C LEU A 392 -13.04 7.92 14.69
N LEU A 393 -11.96 7.15 14.81
CA LEU A 393 -10.61 7.65 15.07
C LEU A 393 -9.65 7.06 14.04
N SER A 394 -8.66 7.83 13.59
CA SER A 394 -7.53 7.29 12.85
C SER A 394 -6.20 7.90 13.32
N PRO A 395 -5.18 7.07 13.64
CA PRO A 395 -3.81 7.52 13.84
C PRO A 395 -3.02 7.64 12.53
N GLY A 396 -3.62 7.31 11.38
CA GLY A 396 -2.95 7.15 10.08
C GLY A 396 -2.74 5.68 9.68
N GLY A 397 -2.07 5.47 8.54
CA GLY A 397 -1.65 4.14 8.06
C GLY A 397 -2.81 3.17 7.77
N GLY A 398 -3.98 3.69 7.37
CA GLY A 398 -5.16 2.87 7.09
C GLY A 398 -5.84 2.26 8.33
N VAL A 399 -5.42 2.63 9.54
CA VAL A 399 -6.03 2.12 10.78
C VAL A 399 -7.21 2.98 11.17
N TYR A 400 -8.37 2.34 11.36
CA TYR A 400 -9.57 3.00 11.89
C TYR A 400 -10.03 2.32 13.18
N TYR A 401 -10.46 3.13 14.13
CA TYR A 401 -11.10 2.68 15.36
C TYR A 401 -12.52 3.22 15.43
N GLY A 402 -13.50 2.33 15.61
CA GLY A 402 -14.90 2.68 15.82
C GLY A 402 -15.30 2.45 17.27
N HIS A 403 -15.63 3.51 17.99
CA HIS A 403 -16.18 3.43 19.33
C HIS A 403 -17.70 3.30 19.27
N ARG A 404 -18.27 2.45 20.11
CA ARG A 404 -19.73 2.30 20.22
C ARG A 404 -20.24 2.77 21.58
N PRO A 405 -21.51 3.20 21.68
CA PRO A 405 -22.09 3.68 22.94
C PRO A 405 -22.04 2.68 24.11
N GLU A 406 -21.99 1.38 23.85
CA GLU A 406 -21.80 0.35 24.88
C GLU A 406 -20.38 0.28 25.48
N GLY A 407 -19.44 1.08 24.94
CA GLY A 407 -18.07 1.22 25.43
C GLY A 407 -17.07 0.24 24.82
N SER A 408 -17.39 -0.36 23.68
CA SER A 408 -16.45 -1.17 22.89
C SER A 408 -15.63 -0.29 21.93
N LEU A 409 -14.43 -0.75 21.58
CA LEU A 409 -13.60 -0.14 20.53
C LEU A 409 -13.22 -1.17 19.49
N HIS A 410 -13.83 -1.05 18.31
CA HIS A 410 -13.60 -1.93 17.17
C HIS A 410 -12.46 -1.40 16.31
N ARG A 411 -11.69 -2.31 15.69
CA ARG A 411 -10.56 -1.96 14.82
C ARG A 411 -10.84 -2.41 13.39
N TYR A 412 -10.45 -1.57 12.45
CA TYR A 412 -10.49 -1.85 11.02
C TYR A 412 -9.14 -1.49 10.38
N LEU A 413 -8.82 -2.16 9.29
CA LEU A 413 -7.65 -1.88 8.47
C LEU A 413 -8.09 -1.71 7.02
N ASP A 414 -7.72 -0.59 6.45
CA ASP A 414 -7.78 -0.28 5.03
C ASP A 414 -6.36 -0.37 4.47
N ALA A 415 -6.13 -1.20 3.44
CA ALA A 415 -4.77 -1.46 2.97
C ALA A 415 -4.28 -0.36 2.00
N ASP A 416 -5.21 0.30 1.30
CA ASP A 416 -5.00 1.46 0.44
C ASP A 416 -6.05 2.56 0.73
N PRO A 417 -5.95 3.24 1.89
CA PRO A 417 -6.97 4.19 2.38
C PRO A 417 -7.17 5.44 1.51
N TYR A 418 -6.46 5.55 0.39
CA TYR A 418 -6.43 6.72 -0.49
C TYR A 418 -6.90 6.43 -1.91
N ASP A 419 -7.41 5.23 -2.17
CA ASP A 419 -7.92 4.83 -3.49
C ASP A 419 -9.43 5.12 -3.67
N GLY A 420 -10.12 5.51 -2.59
CA GLY A 420 -11.52 5.89 -2.61
C GLY A 420 -12.49 4.72 -2.71
N ASN A 421 -12.06 3.49 -2.44
CA ASN A 421 -12.91 2.31 -2.31
C ASN A 421 -12.70 1.64 -0.94
N ALA A 422 -13.39 0.52 -0.70
CA ALA A 422 -13.36 -0.16 0.59
C ALA A 422 -13.30 -1.68 0.43
N ASP A 423 -12.82 -2.17 -0.72
CA ASP A 423 -12.75 -3.60 -1.02
C ASP A 423 -11.73 -4.30 -0.12
N ASP A 424 -10.72 -3.55 0.31
CA ASP A 424 -9.64 -3.94 1.22
C ASP A 424 -9.84 -3.42 2.66
N LEU A 425 -10.92 -2.69 2.94
CA LEU A 425 -11.33 -2.33 4.29
C LEU A 425 -11.88 -3.54 5.04
N THR A 426 -11.08 -4.07 5.95
CA THR A 426 -11.33 -5.30 6.69
C THR A 426 -11.51 -5.05 8.18
N ALA A 427 -12.54 -5.69 8.77
CA ALA A 427 -12.72 -5.72 10.22
C ALA A 427 -11.62 -6.58 10.86
N GLN A 428 -11.09 -6.11 11.97
CA GLN A 428 -10.06 -6.78 12.76
C GLN A 428 -10.65 -7.22 14.11
N THR A 429 -9.87 -7.97 14.90
CA THR A 429 -10.22 -8.23 16.30
C THR A 429 -10.39 -6.88 17.03
N PRO A 430 -11.50 -6.65 17.74
CA PRO A 430 -11.70 -5.44 18.54
C PRO A 430 -10.55 -5.21 19.52
N VAL A 431 -10.27 -3.94 19.83
CA VAL A 431 -9.31 -3.57 20.88
C VAL A 431 -9.85 -4.04 22.22
N ASP A 432 -11.09 -3.65 22.53
CA ASP A 432 -11.83 -4.13 23.69
C ASP A 432 -13.33 -4.20 23.38
N THR A 433 -14.04 -5.07 24.09
CA THR A 433 -15.50 -5.18 24.01
C THR A 433 -16.23 -4.26 24.99
N THR A 434 -15.53 -3.69 25.98
CA THR A 434 -16.04 -2.73 26.97
C THR A 434 -14.88 -1.85 27.49
N GLY A 435 -15.17 -0.87 28.36
CA GLY A 435 -14.14 -0.12 29.10
C GLY A 435 -13.61 1.12 28.40
N TRP A 436 -14.23 1.53 27.30
CA TRP A 436 -14.11 2.87 26.73
C TRP A 436 -15.33 3.68 27.20
N THR A 437 -15.14 4.62 28.12
CA THR A 437 -16.23 5.38 28.78
C THR A 437 -16.23 6.86 28.41
N GLN A 438 -15.38 7.24 27.47
CA GLN A 438 -15.20 8.60 27.04
C GLN A 438 -16.40 9.07 26.20
N THR A 439 -16.81 10.32 26.41
CA THR A 439 -17.84 11.01 25.61
C THR A 439 -17.24 11.72 24.40
N LEU A 440 -15.92 11.90 24.37
CA LEU A 440 -15.16 12.38 23.22
C LEU A 440 -13.87 11.59 23.08
N LEU A 441 -13.47 11.29 21.84
CA LEU A 441 -12.24 10.57 21.51
C LEU A 441 -11.55 11.20 20.30
N SER A 442 -10.21 11.30 20.34
CA SER A 442 -9.37 11.65 19.18
C SER A 442 -8.03 10.94 19.27
N ALA A 443 -7.67 10.25 18.18
CA ALA A 443 -6.34 9.73 17.98
C ALA A 443 -5.37 10.85 17.58
N GLN A 444 -4.10 10.73 17.98
CA GLN A 444 -3.02 11.54 17.46
C GLN A 444 -2.70 11.10 16.02
N PRO A 445 -2.78 12.00 15.03
CA PRO A 445 -2.51 11.67 13.65
C PRO A 445 -1.02 11.40 13.40
N ALA A 446 -0.72 10.73 12.28
CA ALA A 446 0.62 10.40 11.82
C ALA A 446 1.49 9.65 12.85
N THR A 447 0.87 8.84 13.71
CA THR A 447 1.57 7.96 14.67
C THR A 447 1.74 6.54 14.15
N VAL A 448 1.15 6.24 12.99
CA VAL A 448 1.08 4.92 12.37
C VAL A 448 1.33 5.03 10.87
N SER A 449 2.08 4.07 10.33
CA SER A 449 2.47 3.98 8.91
C SER A 449 2.13 2.63 8.29
#